data_AF-A0AAV9ZZ91-F1
#
_entry.id   AF-A0AAV9ZZ91-F1
#
_cell.length_a   1.000
_cell.length_b   1.000
_cell.length_c   1.000
_cell.angle_alpha   90.00
_cell.angle_beta   90.00
_cell.angle_gamma   90.00
#
_symmetry.space_group_name_H-M   'P 1'
#
loop_
_entity.id
_entity.type
_entity.pdbx_description
1 polymer ?
#
loop_
_entity_poly.entity_id
_entity_poly.type
_entity_poly.pdbx_seq_one_letter_code
_entity_poly.pdbx_strand_id
1 'polypeptide(L)'
;MPHTQTPKPATGPPQALIERLNYLGQLLVHLPNTLPVVSDAAYRFYLDEDRVVFAGSVAPELERALDASFGTWENQHLPVRFRERGPRVQALVSFLKAAVKRMAPTERKAFETRWLDKLVQGAKDSGATIPSRHRASESSDPVKEQNKRRVESEHGSDESDSAQPLRKKSKKVLRTVVDSDSDTDLPEPSSLLTAAPRQTLVPNAVLPPTADVDLMHNQQATLARMGWQEWAPGAKEAHQKEASELYRAGMEEAQRKREQDKANQEEKKRLQGAERQRRHRAKKRAEREEEEGLSDGHNAHVVLLRGADAQARENVVDVADTSRPKTQAWRLKRNGTRGGAVVQKTAASVNYFHPFLFMHIDKAMRRVGWSPTEAVKVLKREHGALFKTIAKGTISKWRVTGKQEWTAATLKKVTAGRAIAASGRTGILAPYPDITESVKVTLKGLREAGAMINVSIVRGLLLAEITEQQPQLTMGRESTQAK
;
A
#
# COMPACT_ATOMS: atom_id res chain seq x y z
N MET A 1 12.88 35.75 34.53
CA MET A 1 12.70 34.29 34.35
C MET A 1 13.53 33.86 33.15
N PRO A 2 14.68 33.20 33.33
CA PRO A 2 15.52 32.78 32.22
C PRO A 2 14.81 31.67 31.44
N HIS A 3 14.61 31.89 30.13
CA HIS A 3 14.08 30.87 29.23
C HIS A 3 15.14 29.77 29.07
N THR A 4 14.94 28.65 29.77
CA THR A 4 15.68 27.41 29.52
C THR A 4 15.30 26.91 28.13
N GLN A 5 16.18 27.16 27.15
CA GLN A 5 16.07 26.56 25.82
C GLN A 5 16.13 25.03 25.99
N THR A 6 15.00 24.36 25.76
CA THR A 6 14.97 22.90 25.69
C THR A 6 15.90 22.45 24.56
N PRO A 7 16.88 21.56 24.83
CA PRO A 7 17.83 21.12 23.81
C PRO A 7 17.07 20.48 22.65
N LYS A 8 17.39 20.89 21.42
CA LYS A 8 16.81 20.32 20.20
C LYS A 8 17.00 18.80 20.23
N PRO A 9 15.95 17.99 20.06
CA PRO A 9 16.09 16.54 20.07
C PRO A 9 17.00 16.12 18.91
N ALA A 10 18.13 15.50 19.25
CA ALA A 10 19.06 14.95 18.27
C ALA A 10 18.28 13.98 17.36
N THR A 11 18.09 14.37 16.10
CA THR A 11 17.17 13.69 15.17
C THR A 11 17.75 12.39 14.58
N GLY A 12 18.96 12.00 15.01
CA GLY A 12 19.68 10.83 14.53
C GLY A 12 19.54 9.57 15.41
N PRO A 13 20.01 8.41 14.93
CA PRO A 13 20.25 7.25 15.78
C PRO A 13 21.27 7.58 16.88
N PRO A 14 21.19 6.95 18.07
CA PRO A 14 22.23 7.06 19.08
C PRO A 14 23.59 6.63 18.50
N GLN A 15 24.64 7.43 18.72
CA GLN A 15 26.00 7.13 18.22
C GLN A 15 26.49 5.75 18.70
N ALA A 16 26.21 5.38 19.94
CA ALA A 16 26.53 4.07 20.51
C ALA A 16 25.92 2.90 19.70
N LEU A 17 24.69 3.06 19.20
CA LEU A 17 24.03 2.04 18.39
C LEU A 17 24.71 1.88 17.02
N ILE A 18 25.16 2.99 16.43
CA ILE A 18 25.90 2.98 15.16
C ILE A 18 27.26 2.30 15.33
N GLU A 19 27.98 2.61 16.41
CA GLU A 19 29.27 1.98 16.75
C GLU A 19 29.11 0.47 16.95
N ARG A 20 28.03 0.05 17.60
CA ARG A 20 27.72 -1.37 17.82
C ARG A 20 27.35 -2.10 16.52
N LEU A 21 26.64 -1.46 15.60
CA LEU A 21 26.42 -1.98 14.24
C LEU A 21 27.72 -2.07 13.43
N ASN A 22 28.64 -1.11 13.60
CA ASN A 22 29.96 -1.18 12.97
C ASN A 22 30.80 -2.32 13.54
N TYR A 23 30.73 -2.55 14.86
CA TYR A 23 31.39 -3.68 15.52
C TYR A 23 30.85 -5.03 15.00
N LEU A 24 29.54 -5.16 14.84
CA LEU A 24 28.94 -6.33 14.16
C LEU A 24 29.52 -6.48 12.75
N GLY A 25 29.61 -5.40 11.98
CA GLY A 25 30.22 -5.45 10.64
C GLY A 25 31.66 -5.95 10.63
N GLN A 26 32.48 -5.52 11.59
CA GLN A 26 33.85 -6.03 11.74
C GLN A 26 33.87 -7.54 12.06
N LEU A 27 32.99 -8.01 12.95
CA LEU A 27 32.87 -9.44 13.23
C LEU A 27 32.49 -10.25 11.97
N LEU A 28 31.54 -9.74 11.18
CA LEU A 28 31.10 -10.43 9.96
C LEU A 28 32.18 -10.50 8.87
N VAL A 29 33.10 -9.53 8.82
CA VAL A 29 34.28 -9.57 7.94
C VAL A 29 35.28 -10.65 8.38
N HIS A 30 35.37 -10.91 9.68
CA HIS A 30 36.30 -11.88 10.28
C HIS A 30 35.66 -13.24 10.61
N LEU A 31 34.56 -13.61 9.95
CA LEU A 31 34.01 -14.95 10.04
C LEU A 31 35.01 -15.99 9.51
N PRO A 32 35.08 -17.20 10.12
CA PRO A 32 36.09 -18.18 9.78
C PRO A 32 35.95 -18.69 8.34
N ASN A 33 37.08 -19.05 7.74
CA ASN A 33 37.14 -19.55 6.37
C ASN A 33 36.44 -20.92 6.18
N THR A 34 36.08 -21.60 7.27
CA THR A 34 35.31 -22.85 7.29
C THR A 34 33.86 -22.65 6.83
N LEU A 35 33.32 -21.42 6.95
CA LEU A 35 32.02 -21.09 6.40
C LEU A 35 32.11 -20.91 4.88
N PRO A 36 31.20 -21.53 4.12
CA PRO A 36 31.27 -21.49 2.67
C PRO A 36 30.96 -20.09 2.16
N VAL A 37 31.63 -19.69 1.08
CA VAL A 37 31.34 -18.48 0.31
C VAL A 37 30.27 -18.87 -0.72
N VAL A 38 29.04 -19.11 -0.26
CA VAL A 38 27.96 -19.53 -1.15
C VAL A 38 27.32 -18.30 -1.77
N SER A 39 27.11 -18.33 -3.10
CA SER A 39 26.43 -17.26 -3.85
C SER A 39 24.90 -17.49 -3.90
N ASP A 40 24.45 -18.68 -3.55
CA ASP A 40 23.03 -19.03 -3.54
C ASP A 40 22.25 -18.37 -2.40
N ALA A 41 20.99 -18.11 -2.68
CA ALA A 41 20.13 -17.08 -2.08
C ALA A 41 19.71 -17.23 -0.60
N ALA A 42 20.59 -17.70 0.29
CA ALA A 42 20.25 -17.98 1.69
C ALA A 42 19.76 -16.73 2.44
N TYR A 43 20.45 -15.60 2.26
CA TYR A 43 20.06 -14.34 2.90
C TYR A 43 19.38 -13.38 1.93
N ARG A 44 18.16 -12.94 2.29
CA ARG A 44 17.38 -11.92 1.57
C ARG A 44 16.92 -10.84 2.54
N PHE A 45 17.66 -9.74 2.55
CA PHE A 45 17.33 -8.58 3.37
C PHE A 45 16.57 -7.54 2.54
N TYR A 46 15.27 -7.43 2.77
CA TYR A 46 14.46 -6.35 2.23
C TYR A 46 13.32 -6.03 3.20
N LEU A 47 12.90 -4.76 3.22
CA LEU A 47 11.70 -4.34 3.92
C LEU A 47 10.56 -4.26 2.88
N ASP A 48 9.46 -4.95 3.13
CA ASP A 48 8.25 -4.77 2.34
C ASP A 48 7.58 -3.45 2.74
N GLU A 49 7.77 -2.41 1.90
CA GLU A 49 7.25 -1.06 2.18
C GLU A 49 5.72 -1.05 2.39
N ASP A 50 4.97 -1.92 1.70
CA ASP A 50 3.52 -2.02 1.90
C ASP A 50 3.20 -2.46 3.33
N ARG A 51 4.02 -3.36 3.90
CA ARG A 51 3.86 -3.85 5.28
C ARG A 51 4.35 -2.85 6.31
N VAL A 52 5.43 -2.13 6.02
CA VAL A 52 5.90 -1.02 6.89
C VAL A 52 4.79 0.03 7.02
N VAL A 53 4.18 0.43 5.89
CA VAL A 53 3.06 1.38 5.88
C VAL A 53 1.84 0.82 6.63
N PHE A 54 1.54 -0.47 6.47
CA PHE A 54 0.43 -1.12 7.16
C PHE A 54 0.64 -1.21 8.68
N ALA A 55 1.84 -1.59 9.12
CA ALA A 55 2.19 -1.69 10.53
C ALA A 55 2.37 -0.32 11.20
N GLY A 56 2.59 0.74 10.40
CA GLY A 56 2.92 2.07 10.89
C GLY A 56 4.31 2.19 11.51
N SER A 57 5.13 1.14 11.40
CA SER A 57 6.46 1.04 12.00
C SER A 57 7.36 0.10 11.17
N VAL A 58 8.66 0.40 11.16
CA VAL A 58 9.69 -0.43 10.52
C VAL A 58 10.06 -1.64 11.36
N ALA A 59 9.90 -1.57 12.70
CA ALA A 59 10.38 -2.61 13.60
C ALA A 59 9.76 -4.00 13.35
N PRO A 60 8.43 -4.17 13.23
CA PRO A 60 7.84 -5.50 13.02
C PRO A 60 8.27 -6.15 11.70
N GLU A 61 8.42 -5.33 10.66
CA GLU A 61 8.83 -5.82 9.34
C GLU A 61 10.32 -6.15 9.30
N LEU A 62 11.15 -5.40 10.04
CA LEU A 62 12.55 -5.76 10.23
C LEU A 62 12.70 -7.09 10.98
N GLU A 63 11.98 -7.26 12.10
CA GLU A 63 11.99 -8.51 12.87
C GLU A 63 11.62 -9.69 11.95
N ARG A 64 10.55 -9.56 11.16
CA ARG A 64 10.13 -10.57 10.18
C ARG A 64 11.20 -10.87 9.13
N ALA A 65 11.86 -9.85 8.59
CA ALA A 65 12.89 -10.02 7.57
C ALA A 65 14.12 -10.76 8.13
N LEU A 66 14.51 -10.46 9.37
CA LEU A 66 15.58 -11.15 10.07
C LEU A 66 15.16 -12.59 10.41
N ASP A 67 13.94 -12.79 10.89
CA ASP A 67 13.41 -14.13 11.18
C ASP A 67 13.40 -15.04 9.97
N ALA A 68 12.96 -14.51 8.82
CA ALA A 68 12.98 -15.25 7.56
C ALA A 68 14.41 -15.55 7.09
N SER A 69 15.33 -14.61 7.26
CA SER A 69 16.73 -14.75 6.81
C SER A 69 17.52 -15.75 7.66
N PHE A 70 17.28 -15.78 8.97
CA PHE A 70 18.00 -16.66 9.90
C PHE A 70 17.25 -17.92 10.29
N GLY A 71 15.98 -18.06 9.90
CA GLY A 71 15.14 -19.20 10.25
C GLY A 71 14.77 -19.25 11.74
N THR A 72 14.85 -18.13 12.45
CA THR A 72 14.57 -18.05 13.90
C THR A 72 13.07 -18.16 14.22
N TRP A 73 12.20 -18.08 13.20
CA TRP A 73 10.76 -18.29 13.37
C TRP A 73 10.41 -19.71 13.83
N GLU A 74 11.20 -20.72 13.43
CA GLU A 74 11.04 -22.10 13.91
C GLU A 74 11.58 -22.30 15.32
N ASN A 75 12.62 -21.53 15.70
CA ASN A 75 13.40 -21.77 16.90
C ASN A 75 13.84 -20.45 17.57
N GLN A 76 12.90 -19.74 18.19
CA GLN A 76 13.14 -18.41 18.78
C GLN A 76 14.22 -18.40 19.89
N HIS A 77 14.46 -19.55 20.51
CA HIS A 77 15.42 -19.73 21.60
C HIS A 77 16.82 -20.09 21.12
N LEU A 78 16.98 -20.54 19.87
CA LEU A 78 18.31 -20.91 19.37
C LEU A 78 19.14 -19.67 19.05
N PRO A 79 20.45 -19.70 19.32
CA PRO A 79 21.35 -18.64 18.92
C PRO A 79 21.37 -18.51 17.39
N VAL A 80 21.52 -17.29 16.90
CA VAL A 80 21.61 -17.03 15.46
C VAL A 80 22.88 -17.67 14.92
N ARG A 81 22.77 -18.55 13.94
CA ARG A 81 23.93 -19.18 13.28
C ARG A 81 24.13 -18.61 11.89
N PHE A 82 25.33 -18.13 11.61
CA PHE A 82 25.72 -17.69 10.27
C PHE A 82 26.11 -18.91 9.43
N ARG A 83 25.44 -19.09 8.28
CA ARG A 83 25.61 -20.28 7.41
C ARG A 83 26.62 -20.06 6.27
N GLU A 84 26.89 -18.81 5.94
CA GLU A 84 27.79 -18.41 4.86
C GLU A 84 28.58 -17.17 5.27
N ARG A 85 29.66 -16.91 4.54
CA ARG A 85 30.40 -15.65 4.59
C ARG A 85 30.38 -15.00 3.21
N GLY A 86 30.44 -13.66 3.15
CA GLY A 86 30.52 -12.95 1.88
C GLY A 86 29.78 -11.61 1.84
N PRO A 87 29.65 -11.01 0.64
CA PRO A 87 29.10 -9.66 0.47
C PRO A 87 27.66 -9.50 0.98
N ARG A 88 26.85 -10.56 0.92
CA ARG A 88 25.45 -10.50 1.39
C ARG A 88 25.34 -10.38 2.90
N VAL A 89 26.16 -11.14 3.64
CA VAL A 89 26.24 -11.01 5.09
C VAL A 89 26.77 -9.61 5.47
N GLN A 90 27.67 -9.04 4.69
CA GLN A 90 28.11 -7.65 4.88
C GLN A 90 26.98 -6.63 4.57
N ALA A 91 26.13 -6.91 3.57
CA ALA A 91 24.98 -6.09 3.24
C ALA A 91 23.94 -6.01 4.37
N LEU A 92 23.92 -6.98 5.29
CA LEU A 92 23.10 -6.94 6.52
C LEU A 92 23.35 -5.66 7.31
N VAL A 93 24.60 -5.23 7.48
CA VAL A 93 24.93 -4.05 8.30
C VAL A 93 24.37 -2.78 7.67
N SER A 94 24.51 -2.64 6.35
CA SER A 94 23.95 -1.52 5.59
C SER A 94 22.42 -1.51 5.67
N PHE A 95 21.79 -2.68 5.54
CA PHE A 95 20.35 -2.86 5.71
C PHE A 95 19.87 -2.46 7.11
N LEU A 96 20.55 -2.93 8.17
CA LEU A 96 20.23 -2.59 9.56
C LEU A 96 20.39 -1.09 9.83
N LYS A 97 21.46 -0.46 9.34
CA LYS A 97 21.65 1.01 9.46
C LYS A 97 20.51 1.79 8.81
N ALA A 98 20.09 1.37 7.60
CA ALA A 98 18.98 2.00 6.90
C ALA A 98 17.64 1.84 7.65
N ALA A 99 17.39 0.65 8.20
CA ALA A 99 16.19 0.38 9.00
C ALA A 99 16.17 1.20 10.31
N VAL A 100 17.26 1.19 11.08
CA VAL A 100 17.40 1.91 12.35
C VAL A 100 17.22 3.43 12.18
N LYS A 101 17.68 3.99 11.06
CA LYS A 101 17.47 5.41 10.72
C LYS A 101 15.99 5.79 10.63
N ARG A 102 15.12 4.84 10.23
CA ARG A 102 13.68 5.03 10.07
C ARG A 102 12.86 4.68 11.32
N MET A 103 13.47 4.07 12.34
CA MET A 103 12.80 3.64 13.57
C MET A 103 12.63 4.78 14.58
N ALA A 104 11.57 4.67 15.40
CA ALA A 104 11.38 5.53 16.57
C ALA A 104 12.40 5.21 17.68
N PRO A 105 12.74 6.15 18.57
CA PRO A 105 13.73 5.93 19.63
C PRO A 105 13.43 4.74 20.56
N THR A 106 12.15 4.51 20.88
CA THR A 106 11.70 3.38 21.70
C THR A 106 11.95 2.04 21.01
N GLU A 107 11.69 1.98 19.71
CA GLU A 107 11.90 0.79 18.87
C GLU A 107 13.38 0.46 18.71
N ARG A 108 14.24 1.49 18.60
CA ARG A 108 15.69 1.29 18.51
C ARG A 108 16.26 0.55 19.71
N LYS A 109 15.78 0.88 20.93
CA LYS A 109 16.19 0.19 22.17
C LYS A 109 15.70 -1.25 22.21
N ALA A 110 14.46 -1.50 21.76
CA ALA A 110 13.93 -2.87 21.67
C ALA A 110 14.67 -3.70 20.61
N PHE A 111 15.02 -3.10 19.47
CA PHE A 111 15.82 -3.74 18.42
C PHE A 111 17.23 -4.09 18.92
N GLU A 112 17.87 -3.19 19.66
CA GLU A 112 19.19 -3.43 20.23
C GLU A 112 19.20 -4.68 21.11
N THR A 113 18.29 -4.78 22.07
CA THR A 113 18.23 -5.91 23.01
C THR A 113 17.76 -7.21 22.37
N ARG A 114 16.82 -7.15 21.41
CA ARG A 114 16.25 -8.36 20.80
C ARG A 114 17.11 -8.96 19.71
N TRP A 115 17.70 -8.12 18.86
CA TRP A 115 18.34 -8.56 17.62
C TRP A 115 19.82 -8.27 17.58
N LEU A 116 20.25 -7.04 17.92
CA LEU A 116 21.66 -6.69 17.79
C LEU A 116 22.55 -7.54 18.70
N ASP A 117 22.13 -7.76 19.94
CA ASP A 117 22.82 -8.65 20.89
C ASP A 117 22.92 -10.09 20.37
N LYS A 118 21.80 -10.63 19.84
CA LYS A 118 21.75 -11.99 19.28
C LYS A 118 22.63 -12.14 18.04
N LEU A 119 22.67 -11.13 17.17
CA LEU A 119 23.52 -11.14 15.96
C LEU A 119 25.00 -11.08 16.32
N VAL A 120 25.36 -10.23 17.29
CA VAL A 120 26.75 -10.14 17.79
C VAL A 120 27.17 -11.44 18.43
N GLN A 121 26.33 -12.02 19.29
CA GLN A 121 26.62 -13.31 19.93
C GLN A 121 26.69 -14.43 18.89
N GLY A 122 25.75 -14.47 17.95
CA GLY A 122 25.73 -15.45 16.87
C GLY A 122 26.97 -15.39 15.98
N ALA A 123 27.51 -14.20 15.72
CA ALA A 123 28.76 -14.04 14.97
C ALA A 123 29.96 -14.59 15.75
N LYS A 124 30.03 -14.32 17.06
CA LYS A 124 31.06 -14.88 17.95
C LYS A 124 30.96 -16.40 18.07
N ASP A 125 29.76 -16.93 18.25
CA ASP A 125 29.50 -18.38 18.31
C ASP A 125 29.83 -19.08 16.99
N SER A 126 29.74 -18.35 15.87
CA SER A 126 30.18 -18.81 14.55
C SER A 126 31.70 -18.68 14.33
N GLY A 127 32.47 -18.33 15.36
CA GLY A 127 33.93 -18.27 15.34
C GLY A 127 34.53 -16.93 14.86
N ALA A 128 33.74 -15.85 14.79
CA ALA A 128 34.28 -14.55 14.41
C ALA A 128 35.21 -13.99 15.50
N THR A 129 36.49 -13.81 15.17
CA THR A 129 37.49 -13.18 16.04
C THR A 129 38.08 -11.97 15.35
N ILE A 130 37.85 -10.77 15.90
CA ILE A 130 38.55 -9.57 15.43
C ILE A 130 40.02 -9.73 15.86
N PRO A 131 40.98 -9.76 14.91
CA PRO A 131 42.38 -9.80 15.28
C PRO A 131 42.66 -8.60 16.18
N SER A 132 43.05 -8.87 17.43
CA SER A 132 43.56 -7.83 18.31
C SER A 132 44.66 -7.16 17.52
N ARG A 133 44.48 -5.88 17.19
CA ARG A 133 45.49 -5.09 16.48
C ARG A 133 46.68 -5.04 17.41
N HIS A 134 47.54 -6.06 17.34
CA HIS A 134 48.78 -6.13 18.04
C HIS A 134 49.47 -4.86 17.62
N ARG A 135 49.53 -3.92 18.55
CA ARG A 135 50.19 -2.65 18.38
C ARG A 135 51.60 -3.06 17.99
N ALA A 136 51.96 -2.86 16.73
CA ALA A 136 53.31 -3.07 16.25
C ALA A 136 54.17 -2.13 17.09
N SER A 137 54.66 -2.67 18.20
CA SER A 137 55.72 -2.11 18.99
C SER A 137 56.92 -2.27 18.10
N GLU A 138 57.26 -1.20 17.39
CA GLU A 138 58.60 -0.97 16.87
C GLU A 138 59.57 -1.11 18.05
N SER A 139 60.09 -2.32 18.23
CA SER A 139 61.33 -2.57 18.97
C SER A 139 62.18 -3.44 18.07
N SER A 140 62.72 -2.82 17.03
CA SER A 140 63.97 -3.24 16.43
C SER A 140 65.09 -2.91 17.41
N ASP A 141 65.40 -3.85 18.30
CA ASP A 141 66.74 -3.94 18.89
C ASP A 141 67.25 -5.38 18.69
N PRO A 142 68.45 -5.56 18.11
CA PRO A 142 68.96 -6.87 17.80
C PRO A 142 69.53 -7.54 19.06
N VAL A 143 69.13 -8.80 19.23
CA VAL A 143 69.93 -9.93 19.72
C VAL A 143 71.20 -9.55 20.50
N LYS A 144 71.11 -9.65 21.84
CA LYS A 144 72.22 -10.15 22.66
C LYS A 144 71.74 -11.32 23.50
N GLU A 145 72.03 -12.48 22.95
CA GLU A 145 72.24 -13.76 23.58
C GLU A 145 73.12 -13.63 24.84
N GLN A 146 72.59 -14.02 26.00
CA GLN A 146 73.38 -14.58 27.11
C GLN A 146 72.48 -15.16 28.23
N ASN A 147 72.45 -16.49 28.30
CA ASN A 147 72.68 -17.31 29.49
C ASN A 147 72.47 -16.66 30.88
N LYS A 148 71.54 -17.19 31.70
CA LYS A 148 71.85 -17.95 32.93
C LYS A 148 70.59 -18.34 33.73
N ARG A 149 70.46 -19.65 33.95
CA ARG A 149 70.19 -20.35 35.22
C ARG A 149 69.29 -19.70 36.30
N ARG A 150 68.28 -20.50 36.68
CA ARG A 150 68.01 -21.05 38.03
C ARG A 150 67.71 -20.03 39.15
N VAL A 151 66.55 -20.17 39.78
CA VAL A 151 66.36 -20.58 41.20
C VAL A 151 64.88 -20.44 41.57
N GLU A 152 64.38 -21.47 42.24
CA GLU A 152 63.09 -21.55 42.94
C GLU A 152 63.00 -20.52 44.07
N SER A 153 61.80 -20.01 44.36
CA SER A 153 61.40 -19.68 45.73
C SER A 153 59.89 -19.45 45.80
N GLU A 154 59.25 -20.26 46.63
CA GLU A 154 57.92 -20.07 47.18
C GLU A 154 57.87 -18.91 48.21
N HIS A 155 56.65 -18.68 48.73
CA HIS A 155 56.24 -17.81 49.84
C HIS A 155 56.19 -16.31 49.50
N GLY A 156 55.13 -15.54 49.77
CA GLY A 156 53.94 -15.72 50.60
C GLY A 156 53.58 -14.33 51.17
N SER A 157 52.28 -14.04 51.34
CA SER A 157 51.69 -12.96 52.18
C SER A 157 52.13 -11.51 51.85
N ASP A 158 51.47 -10.41 52.18
CA ASP A 158 50.17 -10.02 52.70
C ASP A 158 50.02 -8.52 52.36
N GLU A 159 48.79 -8.02 52.47
CA GLU A 159 48.37 -6.66 52.86
C GLU A 159 49.07 -5.33 52.43
N SER A 160 48.16 -4.36 52.27
CA SER A 160 48.30 -2.92 52.56
C SER A 160 48.75 -1.95 51.46
N ASP A 161 47.74 -1.33 50.88
CA ASP A 161 47.41 0.10 51.07
C ASP A 161 48.55 1.13 50.96
N SER A 162 48.58 1.85 49.84
CA SER A 162 48.82 3.30 49.88
C SER A 162 48.50 3.96 48.55
N ALA A 163 47.57 4.90 48.64
CA ALA A 163 47.31 5.95 47.68
C ALA A 163 48.59 6.72 47.31
N GLN A 164 48.70 7.11 46.03
CA GLN A 164 48.95 8.51 45.64
C GLN A 164 48.73 8.73 44.13
N PRO A 165 48.35 9.96 43.71
CA PRO A 165 47.84 10.24 42.36
C PRO A 165 48.88 10.94 41.49
N LEU A 166 49.07 10.50 40.24
CA LEU A 166 49.88 11.23 39.28
C LEU A 166 49.16 11.46 37.94
N ARG A 167 48.76 12.74 37.79
CA ARG A 167 48.89 13.58 36.59
C ARG A 167 48.11 13.18 35.33
N LYS A 168 46.96 13.84 35.18
CA LYS A 168 46.26 14.08 33.92
C LYS A 168 47.20 14.76 32.92
N LYS A 169 47.48 14.11 31.78
CA LYS A 169 48.07 14.73 30.59
C LYS A 169 46.97 14.99 29.55
N SER A 170 46.85 16.26 29.20
CA SER A 170 45.95 16.87 28.23
C SER A 170 46.14 16.26 26.84
N LYS A 171 45.06 15.76 26.22
CA LYS A 171 45.07 15.35 24.81
C LYS A 171 44.82 16.56 23.92
N LYS A 172 45.83 16.85 23.10
CA LYS A 172 45.87 17.83 22.01
C LYS A 172 44.92 17.35 20.90
N VAL A 173 43.95 18.19 20.55
CA VAL A 173 43.02 18.01 19.43
C VAL A 173 43.78 18.33 18.14
N LEU A 174 43.96 17.33 17.28
CA LEU A 174 44.42 17.51 15.90
C LEU A 174 43.19 17.39 14.99
N ARG A 175 42.75 18.55 14.47
CA ARG A 175 41.86 18.64 13.32
C ARG A 175 42.64 18.19 12.08
N THR A 176 42.23 17.09 11.47
CA THR A 176 42.61 16.73 10.10
C THR A 176 41.48 17.18 9.19
N VAL A 177 41.76 18.20 8.39
CA VAL A 177 40.98 18.56 7.20
C VAL A 177 41.39 17.56 6.13
N VAL A 178 40.42 16.88 5.53
CA VAL A 178 40.64 16.07 4.32
C VAL A 178 39.64 16.58 3.30
N ASP A 179 40.13 17.47 2.44
CA ASP A 179 39.56 17.71 1.12
C ASP A 179 39.71 16.41 0.31
N SER A 180 38.62 15.99 -0.32
CA SER A 180 38.65 14.89 -1.28
C SER A 180 37.75 15.26 -2.44
N ASP A 181 38.35 15.97 -3.38
CA ASP A 181 37.94 15.98 -4.78
C ASP A 181 37.98 14.54 -5.31
N SER A 182 36.92 14.11 -5.98
CA SER A 182 36.98 12.97 -6.88
C SER A 182 36.00 13.22 -8.01
N ASP A 183 36.54 13.83 -9.07
CA ASP A 183 36.10 13.60 -10.45
C ASP A 183 35.97 12.10 -10.71
N THR A 184 34.92 11.72 -11.43
CA THR A 184 34.90 10.43 -12.11
C THR A 184 34.11 10.57 -13.40
N ASP A 185 34.87 10.51 -14.49
CA ASP A 185 34.44 10.37 -15.87
C ASP A 185 33.45 9.22 -16.06
N LEU A 186 32.38 9.49 -16.81
CA LEU A 186 31.45 8.50 -17.34
C LEU A 186 31.75 8.27 -18.82
N PRO A 187 31.92 7.00 -19.28
CA PRO A 187 31.98 6.71 -20.70
C PRO A 187 30.58 6.57 -21.30
N GLU A 188 30.42 7.14 -22.50
CA GLU A 188 29.33 6.90 -23.44
C GLU A 188 29.20 5.40 -23.81
N PRO A 189 28.01 5.03 -24.30
CA PRO A 189 28.01 4.24 -25.52
C PRO A 189 27.03 4.79 -26.59
N SER A 190 27.62 5.17 -27.73
CA SER A 190 27.03 4.99 -29.07
C SER A 190 26.71 3.50 -29.33
N SER A 191 25.87 3.05 -30.25
CA SER A 191 24.78 3.59 -31.10
C SER A 191 24.12 2.37 -31.80
N LEU A 192 22.89 2.55 -32.33
CA LEU A 192 22.27 1.89 -33.51
C LEU A 192 21.12 0.87 -33.34
N LEU A 193 20.19 0.97 -34.33
CA LEU A 193 18.91 0.28 -34.61
C LEU A 193 17.69 1.13 -34.20
N THR A 194 17.30 2.15 -34.96
CA THR A 194 16.63 2.14 -36.29
C THR A 194 15.27 1.43 -36.30
N ALA A 195 14.21 2.17 -36.00
CA ALA A 195 12.85 1.86 -36.44
C ALA A 195 12.03 3.14 -36.62
N ALA A 196 11.55 3.36 -37.84
CA ALA A 196 10.88 4.55 -38.32
C ALA A 196 9.48 4.80 -37.71
N PRO A 197 9.05 6.07 -37.52
CA PRO A 197 7.65 6.40 -37.38
C PRO A 197 7.06 6.85 -38.72
N ARG A 198 5.98 6.18 -39.13
CA ARG A 198 5.08 6.58 -40.22
C ARG A 198 4.50 7.96 -39.94
N GLN A 199 4.82 8.93 -40.77
CA GLN A 199 4.13 10.21 -40.84
C GLN A 199 2.79 10.02 -41.57
N THR A 200 1.69 10.16 -40.84
CA THR A 200 0.37 10.40 -41.43
C THR A 200 0.26 11.88 -41.78
N LEU A 201 0.22 12.15 -43.08
CA LEU A 201 -0.09 13.45 -43.67
C LEU A 201 -1.46 13.94 -43.17
N VAL A 202 -1.46 15.05 -42.43
CA VAL A 202 -2.67 15.85 -42.17
C VAL A 202 -2.64 17.03 -43.16
N PRO A 203 -3.70 17.28 -43.92
CA PRO A 203 -3.73 18.36 -44.90
C PRO A 203 -3.70 19.73 -44.20
N ASN A 204 -2.85 20.60 -44.73
CA ASN A 204 -2.75 22.02 -44.39
C ASN A 204 -4.13 22.69 -44.44
N ALA A 205 -4.69 22.97 -43.26
CA ALA A 205 -5.75 23.95 -43.12
C ALA A 205 -5.11 25.35 -43.18
N VAL A 206 -5.28 26.01 -44.33
CA VAL A 206 -4.99 27.42 -44.55
C VAL A 206 -5.72 28.23 -43.48
N LEU A 207 -4.96 28.83 -42.56
CA LEU A 207 -5.47 29.85 -41.65
C LEU A 207 -5.80 31.10 -42.47
N PRO A 208 -6.97 31.74 -42.26
CA PRO A 208 -7.27 33.02 -42.88
C PRO A 208 -6.28 34.09 -42.40
N PRO A 209 -6.00 35.11 -43.23
CA PRO A 209 -5.12 36.20 -42.85
C PRO A 209 -5.66 36.87 -41.59
N THR A 210 -4.79 36.98 -40.60
CA THR A 210 -4.99 37.78 -39.40
C THR A 210 -5.38 39.18 -39.82
N ALA A 211 -6.67 39.51 -39.67
CA ALA A 211 -7.14 40.88 -39.70
C ALA A 211 -6.34 41.66 -38.66
N ASP A 212 -5.86 42.83 -39.08
CA ASP A 212 -5.17 43.82 -38.26
C ASP A 212 -5.75 43.85 -36.85
N VAL A 213 -5.01 43.28 -35.91
CA VAL A 213 -5.21 43.57 -34.50
C VAL A 213 -4.64 44.96 -34.32
N ASP A 214 -5.48 45.94 -34.63
CA ASP A 214 -5.26 47.34 -34.34
C ASP A 214 -4.79 47.40 -32.90
N LEU A 215 -3.50 47.73 -32.73
CA LEU A 215 -2.85 47.96 -31.45
C LEU A 215 -3.57 49.15 -30.83
N MET A 216 -4.71 48.87 -30.19
CA MET A 216 -5.44 49.83 -29.41
C MET A 216 -4.46 50.35 -28.37
N HIS A 217 -4.00 51.57 -28.64
CA HIS A 217 -3.23 52.38 -27.75
C HIS A 217 -3.85 52.29 -26.36
N ASN A 218 -3.16 51.59 -25.48
CA ASN A 218 -3.45 51.54 -24.07
C ASN A 218 -3.01 52.89 -23.49
N GLN A 219 -3.69 53.97 -23.91
CA GLN A 219 -3.61 55.25 -23.22
C GLN A 219 -4.23 54.98 -21.86
N GLN A 220 -3.37 54.86 -20.84
CA GLN A 220 -3.78 55.03 -19.45
C GLN A 220 -4.55 56.35 -19.42
N ALA A 221 -5.88 56.27 -19.34
CA ALA A 221 -6.73 57.42 -19.19
C ALA A 221 -6.29 58.09 -17.89
N THR A 222 -5.52 59.16 -18.03
CA THR A 222 -5.06 59.97 -16.91
C THR A 222 -6.28 60.39 -16.10
N LEU A 223 -6.16 60.33 -14.77
CA LEU A 223 -7.21 60.68 -13.80
C LEU A 223 -7.86 62.05 -14.06
N ALA A 224 -7.25 62.91 -14.86
CA ALA A 224 -7.78 64.19 -15.32
C ALA A 224 -8.99 64.05 -16.28
N ARG A 225 -9.17 62.90 -16.96
CA ARG A 225 -10.32 62.68 -17.87
C ARG A 225 -11.56 62.13 -17.16
N MET A 226 -11.42 61.65 -15.92
CA MET A 226 -12.57 61.44 -15.03
C MET A 226 -12.94 62.80 -14.46
N GLY A 227 -13.72 63.57 -15.21
CA GLY A 227 -14.21 64.88 -14.79
C GLY A 227 -14.78 64.79 -13.38
N TRP A 228 -14.09 65.41 -12.42
CA TRP A 228 -14.61 65.61 -11.08
C TRP A 228 -15.76 66.60 -11.20
N GLN A 229 -16.97 66.06 -11.38
CA GLN A 229 -18.17 66.85 -11.46
C GLN A 229 -18.39 67.48 -10.09
N GLU A 230 -18.33 68.81 -10.00
CA GLU A 230 -18.68 69.52 -8.76
C GLU A 230 -20.17 69.31 -8.49
N TRP A 231 -20.46 68.59 -7.40
CA TRP A 231 -21.83 68.33 -6.97
C TRP A 231 -22.29 69.48 -6.08
N ALA A 232 -23.46 70.05 -6.38
CA ALA A 232 -24.14 70.90 -5.42
C ALA A 232 -24.46 70.11 -4.13
N PRO A 233 -24.53 70.78 -2.96
CA PRO A 233 -24.94 70.14 -1.70
C PRO A 233 -26.26 69.38 -1.88
N GLY A 234 -26.27 68.06 -1.59
CA GLY A 234 -27.43 67.17 -1.76
C GLY A 234 -27.58 66.51 -3.15
N ALA A 235 -26.98 67.04 -4.22
CA ALA A 235 -27.08 66.45 -5.55
C ALA A 235 -26.36 65.10 -5.67
N LYS A 236 -25.25 64.94 -4.94
CA LYS A 236 -24.49 63.69 -4.89
C LYS A 236 -25.29 62.54 -4.25
N GLU A 237 -26.05 62.84 -3.21
CA GLU A 237 -26.88 61.85 -2.51
C GLU A 237 -28.08 61.43 -3.36
N ALA A 238 -28.72 62.36 -4.06
CA ALA A 238 -29.80 62.06 -5.01
C ALA A 238 -29.31 61.14 -6.14
N HIS A 239 -28.16 61.46 -6.75
CA HIS A 239 -27.57 60.63 -7.82
C HIS A 239 -27.13 59.25 -7.31
N GLN A 240 -26.54 59.17 -6.12
CA GLN A 240 -26.20 57.87 -5.52
C GLN A 240 -27.43 57.03 -5.22
N LYS A 241 -28.51 57.65 -4.75
CA LYS A 241 -29.78 56.97 -4.49
C LYS A 241 -30.39 56.45 -5.80
N GLU A 242 -30.49 57.27 -6.83
CA GLU A 242 -31.00 56.87 -8.15
C GLU A 242 -30.15 55.76 -8.78
N ALA A 243 -28.83 55.88 -8.74
CA ALA A 243 -27.92 54.83 -9.22
C ALA A 243 -28.08 53.52 -8.43
N SER A 244 -28.31 53.59 -7.11
CA SER A 244 -28.55 52.41 -6.27
C SER A 244 -29.90 51.74 -6.58
N GLU A 245 -30.93 52.53 -6.88
CA GLU A 245 -32.26 52.03 -7.26
C GLU A 245 -32.22 51.38 -8.65
N LEU A 246 -31.54 51.99 -9.62
CA LEU A 246 -31.30 51.41 -10.94
C LEU A 246 -30.50 50.10 -10.86
N TYR A 247 -29.46 50.07 -10.03
CA TYR A 247 -28.69 48.86 -9.80
C TYR A 247 -29.54 47.76 -9.16
N ARG A 248 -30.39 48.10 -8.19
CA ARG A 248 -31.31 47.15 -7.55
C ARG A 248 -32.33 46.61 -8.55
N ALA A 249 -32.94 47.47 -9.35
CA ALA A 249 -33.89 47.09 -10.40
C ALA A 249 -33.24 46.16 -11.46
N GLY A 250 -32.02 46.48 -11.90
CA GLY A 250 -31.27 45.64 -12.84
C GLY A 250 -30.91 44.27 -12.26
N MET A 251 -30.59 44.20 -10.97
CA MET A 251 -30.33 42.93 -10.27
C MET A 251 -31.60 42.08 -10.13
N GLU A 252 -32.75 42.69 -9.83
CA GLU A 252 -34.04 42.01 -9.77
C GLU A 252 -34.44 41.47 -11.14
N GLU A 253 -34.28 42.25 -12.21
CA GLU A 253 -34.55 41.80 -13.59
C GLU A 253 -33.62 40.65 -14.01
N ALA A 254 -32.32 40.75 -13.69
CA ALA A 254 -31.36 39.69 -13.95
C ALA A 254 -31.67 38.40 -13.18
N GLN A 255 -32.18 38.50 -11.95
CA GLN A 255 -32.66 37.35 -11.18
C GLN A 255 -33.87 36.70 -11.84
N ARG A 256 -34.89 37.49 -12.23
CA ARG A 256 -36.08 36.96 -12.93
C ARG A 256 -35.72 36.26 -14.23
N LYS A 257 -34.78 36.82 -15.00
CA LYS A 257 -34.28 36.19 -16.24
C LYS A 257 -33.57 34.86 -15.97
N ARG A 258 -32.73 34.79 -14.94
CA ARG A 258 -32.06 33.54 -14.54
C ARG A 258 -33.04 32.46 -14.09
N GLU A 259 -34.09 32.84 -13.36
CA GLU A 259 -35.14 31.92 -12.94
C GLU A 259 -35.94 31.38 -14.13
N GLN A 260 -36.30 32.26 -15.07
CA GLN A 260 -36.96 31.86 -16.32
C GLN A 260 -36.08 30.92 -17.16
N ASP A 261 -34.79 31.24 -17.32
CA ASP A 261 -33.85 30.38 -18.04
C ASP A 261 -33.68 29.02 -17.37
N LYS A 262 -33.64 28.99 -16.03
CA LYS A 262 -33.57 27.75 -15.26
C LYS A 262 -34.83 26.90 -15.44
N ALA A 263 -36.01 27.50 -15.37
CA ALA A 263 -37.29 26.81 -15.61
C ALA A 263 -37.36 26.24 -17.05
N ASN A 264 -36.96 27.05 -18.05
CA ASN A 264 -36.90 26.63 -19.45
C ASN A 264 -35.90 25.46 -19.66
N GLN A 265 -34.76 25.47 -18.98
CA GLN A 265 -33.80 24.37 -19.03
C GLN A 265 -34.33 23.09 -18.39
N GLU A 266 -35.04 23.19 -17.27
CA GLU A 266 -35.66 22.04 -16.60
C GLU A 266 -36.76 21.43 -17.45
N GLU A 267 -37.59 22.25 -18.11
CA GLU A 267 -38.59 21.77 -19.04
C GLU A 267 -37.97 21.07 -20.27
N LYS A 268 -36.93 21.66 -20.88
CA LYS A 268 -36.18 21.02 -21.97
C LYS A 268 -35.62 19.66 -21.55
N LYS A 269 -35.07 19.54 -20.33
CA LYS A 269 -34.59 18.26 -19.78
C LYS A 269 -35.72 17.25 -19.61
N ARG A 270 -36.89 17.69 -19.14
CA ARG A 270 -38.08 16.85 -18.99
C ARG A 270 -38.56 16.30 -20.34
N LEU A 271 -38.63 17.15 -21.37
CA LEU A 271 -39.03 16.76 -22.73
C LEU A 271 -38.03 15.79 -23.36
N GLN A 272 -36.71 16.06 -23.25
CA GLN A 272 -35.69 15.14 -23.74
C GLN A 272 -35.72 13.78 -23.01
N GLY A 273 -36.00 13.78 -21.71
CA GLY A 273 -36.18 12.56 -20.93
C GLY A 273 -37.37 11.73 -21.41
N ALA A 274 -38.51 12.38 -21.63
CA ALA A 274 -39.71 11.74 -22.18
C ALA A 274 -39.47 11.18 -23.59
N GLU A 275 -38.77 11.91 -24.45
CA GLU A 275 -38.44 11.46 -25.81
C GLU A 275 -37.50 10.25 -25.81
N ARG A 276 -36.43 10.27 -24.98
CA ARG A 276 -35.54 9.10 -24.81
C ARG A 276 -36.31 7.87 -24.35
N GLN A 277 -37.24 8.04 -23.42
CA GLN A 277 -38.07 6.94 -22.94
C GLN A 277 -39.03 6.42 -24.01
N ARG A 278 -39.63 7.32 -24.82
CA ARG A 278 -40.48 6.94 -25.96
C ARG A 278 -39.68 6.16 -27.01
N ARG A 279 -38.48 6.63 -27.39
CA ARG A 279 -37.57 5.93 -28.32
C ARG A 279 -37.16 4.55 -27.78
N HIS A 280 -36.81 4.45 -26.50
CA HIS A 280 -36.46 3.18 -25.88
C HIS A 280 -37.64 2.18 -25.89
N ARG A 281 -38.85 2.65 -25.60
CA ARG A 281 -40.06 1.80 -25.65
C ARG A 281 -40.37 1.36 -27.08
N ALA A 282 -40.25 2.25 -28.06
CA ALA A 282 -40.43 1.92 -29.48
C ALA A 282 -39.40 0.90 -29.96
N LYS A 283 -38.11 1.10 -29.63
CA LYS A 283 -37.05 0.15 -29.97
C LYS A 283 -37.28 -1.23 -29.37
N LYS A 284 -37.64 -1.28 -28.08
CA LYS A 284 -37.93 -2.55 -27.40
C LYS A 284 -39.17 -3.27 -27.97
N ARG A 285 -40.14 -2.50 -28.47
CA ARG A 285 -41.31 -3.07 -29.17
C ARG A 285 -40.90 -3.64 -30.53
N ALA A 286 -40.10 -2.92 -31.31
CA ALA A 286 -39.57 -3.41 -32.59
C ALA A 286 -38.71 -4.66 -32.43
N GLU A 287 -37.79 -4.69 -31.44
CA GLU A 287 -36.97 -5.87 -31.12
C GLU A 287 -37.85 -7.09 -30.78
N ARG A 288 -38.97 -6.88 -30.06
CA ARG A 288 -39.90 -7.95 -29.73
C ARG A 288 -40.68 -8.44 -30.96
N GLU A 289 -41.12 -7.54 -31.83
CA GLU A 289 -41.81 -7.88 -33.07
C GLU A 289 -40.87 -8.62 -34.05
N GLU A 290 -39.58 -8.26 -34.12
CA GLU A 290 -38.55 -9.00 -34.86
C GLU A 290 -38.29 -10.40 -34.26
N GLU A 291 -38.19 -10.52 -32.92
CA GLU A 291 -38.03 -11.81 -32.25
C GLU A 291 -39.25 -12.74 -32.45
N GLU A 292 -40.47 -12.19 -32.38
CA GLU A 292 -41.70 -12.96 -32.61
C GLU A 292 -41.84 -13.38 -34.08
N GLY A 293 -41.42 -12.53 -35.04
CA GLY A 293 -41.42 -12.83 -36.47
C GLY A 293 -40.36 -13.85 -36.94
N LEU A 294 -39.32 -14.10 -36.14
CA LEU A 294 -38.31 -15.13 -36.40
C LEU A 294 -38.63 -16.49 -35.74
N SER A 295 -39.72 -16.58 -34.96
CA SER A 295 -40.03 -17.77 -34.17
C SER A 295 -40.80 -18.88 -34.91
N ASP A 296 -41.27 -18.62 -36.13
CA ASP A 296 -42.05 -19.58 -36.95
C ASP A 296 -41.18 -20.63 -37.68
N GLY A 297 -39.87 -20.65 -37.46
CA GLY A 297 -38.94 -21.64 -38.01
C GLY A 297 -38.04 -22.25 -36.94
N HIS A 298 -38.60 -23.06 -36.05
CA HIS A 298 -37.86 -23.80 -35.00
C HIS A 298 -36.87 -24.81 -35.60
N ASN A 299 -35.65 -24.34 -35.90
CA ASN A 299 -34.52 -25.19 -36.27
C ASN A 299 -33.90 -25.77 -34.98
N ALA A 300 -34.18 -27.05 -34.71
CA ALA A 300 -33.68 -27.83 -33.57
C ALA A 300 -32.14 -27.77 -33.40
N HIS A 301 -31.41 -27.46 -34.46
CA HIS A 301 -29.95 -27.31 -34.46
C HIS A 301 -29.45 -26.13 -33.59
N VAL A 302 -30.23 -25.05 -33.43
CA VAL A 302 -29.85 -23.90 -32.59
C VAL A 302 -29.98 -24.24 -31.10
N VAL A 303 -30.91 -25.13 -30.73
CA VAL A 303 -31.12 -25.57 -29.34
C VAL A 303 -29.96 -26.47 -28.88
N LEU A 304 -29.40 -27.29 -29.77
CA LEU A 304 -28.27 -28.16 -29.46
C LEU A 304 -26.94 -27.40 -29.33
N LEU A 305 -26.64 -26.43 -30.20
CA LEU A 305 -25.43 -25.59 -30.06
C LEU A 305 -25.46 -24.73 -28.78
N ARG A 306 -26.64 -24.27 -28.36
CA ARG A 306 -26.79 -23.48 -27.12
C ARG A 306 -26.57 -24.31 -25.84
N GLY A 307 -26.76 -25.63 -25.91
CA GLY A 307 -26.53 -26.55 -24.80
C GLY A 307 -25.04 -26.78 -24.52
N ALA A 308 -24.22 -26.87 -25.57
CA ALA A 308 -22.78 -27.10 -25.44
C ALA A 308 -22.03 -25.88 -24.85
N ASP A 309 -22.39 -24.67 -25.25
CA ASP A 309 -21.81 -23.43 -24.68
C ASP A 309 -22.24 -23.15 -23.23
N ALA A 310 -23.37 -23.72 -22.80
CA ALA A 310 -23.85 -23.59 -21.42
C ALA A 310 -23.02 -24.44 -20.44
N GLN A 311 -22.57 -25.64 -20.86
CA GLN A 311 -21.76 -26.53 -20.02
C GLN A 311 -20.31 -26.04 -19.86
N ALA A 312 -19.75 -25.36 -20.87
CA ALA A 312 -18.40 -24.80 -20.77
C ALA A 312 -18.27 -23.62 -19.77
N ARG A 313 -19.38 -22.99 -19.38
CA ARG A 313 -19.40 -21.83 -18.44
C ARG A 313 -19.60 -22.22 -16.98
N GLU A 314 -19.89 -23.49 -16.68
CA GLU A 314 -20.34 -23.92 -15.35
C GLU A 314 -19.20 -24.01 -14.31
N ASN A 315 -17.93 -23.98 -14.75
CA ASN A 315 -16.76 -24.13 -13.87
C ASN A 315 -16.07 -22.82 -13.44
N VAL A 316 -16.53 -21.64 -13.89
CA VAL A 316 -16.02 -20.36 -13.40
C VAL A 316 -17.02 -19.81 -12.39
N VAL A 317 -16.68 -19.91 -11.10
CA VAL A 317 -17.45 -19.30 -10.02
C VAL A 317 -17.58 -17.80 -10.31
N ASP A 318 -18.78 -17.36 -10.70
CA ASP A 318 -19.04 -15.96 -11.01
C ASP A 318 -18.80 -15.12 -9.74
N VAL A 319 -17.79 -14.26 -9.81
CA VAL A 319 -17.39 -13.36 -8.72
C VAL A 319 -18.57 -12.48 -8.30
N ALA A 320 -19.45 -12.13 -9.24
CA ALA A 320 -20.65 -11.35 -8.95
C ALA A 320 -21.64 -12.13 -8.09
N ASP A 321 -21.86 -13.42 -8.36
CA ASP A 321 -22.73 -14.30 -7.57
C ASP A 321 -22.15 -14.59 -6.18
N THR A 322 -20.83 -14.73 -6.08
CA THR A 322 -20.13 -14.95 -4.80
C THR A 322 -20.19 -13.72 -3.88
N SER A 323 -20.27 -12.52 -4.46
CA SER A 323 -20.32 -11.26 -3.71
C SER A 323 -21.69 -10.93 -3.12
N ARG A 324 -22.74 -11.72 -3.43
CA ARG A 324 -24.13 -11.47 -3.03
C ARG A 324 -24.74 -12.63 -2.23
N PRO A 325 -25.74 -12.35 -1.38
CA PRO A 325 -26.45 -13.36 -0.61
C PRO A 325 -27.26 -14.29 -1.49
N LYS A 326 -27.17 -15.59 -1.23
CA LYS A 326 -28.11 -16.62 -1.69
C LYS A 326 -29.48 -16.50 -0.98
N THR A 327 -30.00 -15.29 -0.74
CA THR A 327 -31.39 -15.12 -0.33
C THR A 327 -32.29 -15.26 -1.55
N GLN A 328 -32.36 -16.48 -2.09
CA GLN A 328 -33.26 -16.85 -3.18
C GLN A 328 -34.74 -16.83 -2.75
N ALA A 329 -35.05 -16.96 -1.45
CA ALA A 329 -36.42 -17.09 -0.97
C ALA A 329 -37.34 -15.89 -1.32
N TRP A 330 -36.86 -14.65 -1.22
CA TRP A 330 -37.67 -13.47 -1.60
C TRP A 330 -37.75 -13.27 -3.12
N ARG A 331 -36.77 -13.79 -3.88
CA ARG A 331 -36.76 -13.73 -5.35
C ARG A 331 -37.68 -14.77 -5.97
N LEU A 332 -37.74 -15.97 -5.39
CA LEU A 332 -38.64 -17.05 -5.79
C LEU A 332 -40.12 -16.68 -5.57
N LYS A 333 -40.44 -15.80 -4.60
CA LYS A 333 -41.82 -15.32 -4.38
C LYS A 333 -42.28 -14.24 -5.37
N ARG A 334 -41.40 -13.65 -6.17
CA ARG A 334 -41.76 -12.60 -7.15
C ARG A 334 -41.76 -13.18 -8.56
N ASN A 335 -42.85 -13.86 -8.90
CA ASN A 335 -43.13 -14.29 -10.26
C ASN A 335 -43.50 -13.04 -11.08
N GLY A 336 -42.76 -12.79 -12.17
CA GLY A 336 -42.71 -11.54 -12.92
C GLY A 336 -43.98 -11.10 -13.66
N THR A 337 -45.17 -11.50 -13.23
CA THR A 337 -46.42 -11.29 -13.99
C THR A 337 -47.01 -9.88 -13.86
N ARG A 338 -46.52 -9.04 -12.93
CA ARG A 338 -46.97 -7.63 -12.77
C ARG A 338 -45.83 -6.67 -12.41
N GLY A 339 -44.81 -6.57 -13.27
CA GLY A 339 -43.67 -5.64 -13.05
C GLY A 339 -42.63 -6.13 -12.04
N GLY A 340 -42.68 -7.41 -11.67
CA GLY A 340 -41.62 -8.07 -10.90
C GLY A 340 -40.38 -8.25 -11.77
N ALA A 341 -39.20 -7.94 -11.21
CA ALA A 341 -37.93 -8.12 -11.90
C ALA A 341 -37.76 -9.59 -12.32
N VAL A 342 -37.59 -9.82 -13.63
CA VAL A 342 -37.18 -11.12 -14.17
C VAL A 342 -35.91 -11.55 -13.42
N VAL A 343 -35.94 -12.75 -12.85
CA VAL A 343 -34.78 -13.33 -12.16
C VAL A 343 -33.68 -13.52 -13.20
N GLN A 344 -32.82 -12.52 -13.38
CA GLN A 344 -31.57 -12.70 -14.11
C GLN A 344 -30.78 -13.79 -13.38
N LYS A 345 -30.53 -14.91 -14.07
CA LYS A 345 -29.89 -16.11 -13.51
C LYS A 345 -28.47 -15.84 -12.98
N THR A 346 -27.82 -14.78 -13.45
CA THR A 346 -26.48 -14.35 -13.05
C THR A 346 -26.51 -12.90 -12.58
N ALA A 347 -25.83 -12.60 -11.48
CA ALA A 347 -25.75 -11.23 -10.97
C ALA A 347 -24.92 -10.35 -11.91
N ALA A 348 -25.55 -9.37 -12.56
CA ALA A 348 -24.84 -8.47 -13.48
C ALA A 348 -23.82 -7.51 -12.81
N SER A 349 -23.74 -7.44 -11.47
CA SER A 349 -22.88 -6.46 -10.77
C SER A 349 -22.24 -6.97 -9.48
N VAL A 350 -20.92 -6.78 -9.40
CA VAL A 350 -20.06 -7.10 -8.25
C VAL A 350 -20.18 -6.03 -7.16
N ASN A 351 -20.31 -6.44 -5.90
CA ASN A 351 -20.28 -5.51 -4.76
C ASN A 351 -18.84 -5.21 -4.33
N TYR A 352 -18.25 -4.15 -4.88
CA TYR A 352 -16.87 -3.73 -4.55
C TYR A 352 -16.68 -3.13 -3.14
N PHE A 353 -17.75 -2.83 -2.40
CA PHE A 353 -17.65 -2.37 -1.00
C PHE A 353 -17.43 -3.52 -0.01
N HIS A 354 -17.41 -4.76 -0.48
CA HIS A 354 -17.10 -5.92 0.36
C HIS A 354 -15.69 -5.75 0.97
N PRO A 355 -15.49 -5.90 2.30
CA PRO A 355 -14.21 -5.59 2.96
C PRO A 355 -12.99 -6.25 2.31
N PHE A 356 -13.13 -7.50 1.87
CA PHE A 356 -12.08 -8.23 1.16
C PHE A 356 -11.70 -7.57 -0.18
N LEU A 357 -12.67 -7.19 -1.02
CA LEU A 357 -12.40 -6.55 -2.31
C LEU A 357 -11.93 -5.10 -2.13
N PHE A 358 -12.53 -4.39 -1.17
CA PHE A 358 -12.21 -3.00 -0.89
C PHE A 358 -10.79 -2.83 -0.37
N MET A 359 -10.26 -3.80 0.40
CA MET A 359 -8.86 -3.78 0.84
C MET A 359 -7.88 -3.77 -0.34
N HIS A 360 -8.14 -4.55 -1.39
CA HIS A 360 -7.31 -4.51 -2.61
C HIS A 360 -7.42 -3.16 -3.33
N ILE A 361 -8.64 -2.59 -3.39
CA ILE A 361 -8.86 -1.26 -3.97
C ILE A 361 -8.11 -0.17 -3.20
N ASP A 362 -8.18 -0.19 -1.87
CA ASP A 362 -7.47 0.76 -1.00
C ASP A 362 -5.95 0.65 -1.17
N LYS A 363 -5.43 -0.59 -1.14
CA LYS A 363 -4.00 -0.86 -1.37
C LYS A 363 -3.54 -0.33 -2.73
N ALA A 364 -4.28 -0.63 -3.80
CA ALA A 364 -3.95 -0.16 -5.14
C ALA A 364 -3.98 1.36 -5.24
N MET A 365 -4.97 2.03 -4.63
CA MET A 365 -5.09 3.50 -4.63
C MET A 365 -3.94 4.18 -3.90
N ARG A 366 -3.54 3.69 -2.73
CA ARG A 366 -2.39 4.22 -1.98
C ARG A 366 -1.10 4.06 -2.77
N ARG A 367 -0.89 2.89 -3.39
CA ARG A 367 0.30 2.59 -4.18
C ARG A 367 0.50 3.52 -5.38
N VAL A 368 -0.58 3.98 -6.01
CA VAL A 368 -0.53 4.83 -7.21
C VAL A 368 -0.77 6.33 -6.91
N GLY A 369 -0.63 6.75 -5.64
CA GLY A 369 -0.80 8.15 -5.26
C GLY A 369 -2.22 8.69 -5.52
N TRP A 370 -3.24 7.87 -5.27
CA TRP A 370 -4.66 8.24 -5.41
C TRP A 370 -5.15 8.55 -6.83
N SER A 371 -4.46 8.06 -7.88
CA SER A 371 -4.93 8.11 -9.26
C SER A 371 -5.93 6.96 -9.56
N PRO A 372 -7.23 7.24 -9.80
CA PRO A 372 -8.21 6.17 -10.05
C PRO A 372 -7.92 5.38 -11.33
N THR A 373 -7.34 6.03 -12.35
CA THR A 373 -7.03 5.39 -13.63
C THR A 373 -5.92 4.36 -13.45
N GLU A 374 -4.84 4.71 -12.74
CA GLU A 374 -3.73 3.81 -12.48
C GLU A 374 -4.13 2.69 -11.52
N ALA A 375 -4.97 2.99 -10.52
CA ALA A 375 -5.46 1.97 -9.59
C ALA A 375 -6.26 0.87 -10.31
N VAL A 376 -7.11 1.23 -11.28
CA VAL A 376 -7.82 0.23 -12.10
C VAL A 376 -6.85 -0.63 -12.91
N LYS A 377 -5.78 -0.05 -13.47
CA LYS A 377 -4.76 -0.82 -14.21
C LYS A 377 -4.06 -1.82 -13.30
N VAL A 378 -3.64 -1.38 -12.10
CA VAL A 378 -3.01 -2.25 -11.09
C VAL A 378 -3.97 -3.37 -10.67
N LEU A 379 -5.22 -3.05 -10.34
CA LEU A 379 -6.23 -4.02 -9.92
C LEU A 379 -6.51 -5.07 -11.01
N LYS A 380 -6.61 -4.66 -12.27
CA LYS A 380 -6.83 -5.59 -13.39
C LYS A 380 -5.60 -6.44 -13.70
N ARG A 381 -4.40 -5.91 -13.50
CA ARG A 381 -3.14 -6.65 -13.69
C ARG A 381 -2.92 -7.69 -12.60
N GLU A 382 -3.15 -7.34 -11.35
CA GLU A 382 -2.89 -8.23 -10.19
C GLU A 382 -4.03 -9.20 -9.91
N HIS A 383 -5.27 -8.75 -10.13
CA HIS A 383 -6.49 -9.47 -9.75
C HIS A 383 -7.54 -9.41 -10.87
N GLY A 384 -7.12 -9.69 -12.11
CA GLY A 384 -7.95 -9.57 -13.31
C GLY A 384 -9.29 -10.30 -13.24
N ALA A 385 -9.34 -11.47 -12.61
CA ALA A 385 -10.59 -12.22 -12.42
C ALA A 385 -11.62 -11.47 -11.55
N LEU A 386 -11.19 -10.79 -10.49
CA LEU A 386 -12.08 -10.11 -9.54
C LEU A 386 -12.48 -8.70 -10.01
N PHE A 387 -11.58 -8.01 -10.71
CA PHE A 387 -11.73 -6.60 -11.08
C PHE A 387 -11.90 -6.38 -12.59
N LYS A 388 -12.26 -7.43 -13.35
CA LYS A 388 -12.45 -7.34 -14.82
C LYS A 388 -13.38 -6.19 -15.21
N THR A 389 -14.48 -6.03 -14.48
CA THR A 389 -15.56 -5.08 -14.77
C THR A 389 -15.47 -3.75 -14.03
N ILE A 390 -14.44 -3.53 -13.18
CA ILE A 390 -14.33 -2.26 -12.45
C ILE A 390 -13.93 -1.13 -13.41
N ALA A 391 -14.62 0.01 -13.31
CA ALA A 391 -14.39 1.19 -14.13
C ALA A 391 -13.77 2.34 -13.31
N LYS A 392 -12.95 3.17 -13.95
CA LYS A 392 -12.27 4.33 -13.31
C LYS A 392 -13.26 5.31 -12.68
N GLY A 393 -14.41 5.53 -13.33
CA GLY A 393 -15.45 6.42 -12.84
C GLY A 393 -16.08 5.93 -11.53
N THR A 394 -16.12 4.62 -11.31
CA THR A 394 -16.64 4.03 -10.08
C THR A 394 -15.73 4.37 -8.90
N ILE A 395 -14.42 4.14 -9.03
CA ILE A 395 -13.43 4.48 -7.99
C ILE A 395 -13.36 6.00 -7.77
N SER A 396 -13.42 6.79 -8.84
CA SER A 396 -13.38 8.26 -8.73
C SER A 396 -14.54 8.85 -7.93
N LYS A 397 -15.71 8.22 -7.94
CA LYS A 397 -16.88 8.67 -7.14
C LYS A 397 -16.73 8.36 -5.65
N TRP A 398 -15.83 7.45 -5.30
CA TRP A 398 -15.66 7.00 -3.92
C TRP A 398 -14.69 7.87 -3.11
N ARG A 399 -13.82 8.63 -3.79
CA ARG A 399 -12.83 9.53 -3.19
C ARG A 399 -13.33 10.97 -3.12
N VAL A 400 -12.75 11.76 -2.22
CA VAL A 400 -12.99 13.20 -2.15
C VAL A 400 -12.20 13.90 -3.26
N THR A 401 -12.84 14.79 -4.01
CA THR A 401 -12.16 15.56 -5.07
C THR A 401 -11.09 16.46 -4.46
N GLY A 402 -9.86 16.38 -4.99
CA GLY A 402 -8.73 17.19 -4.54
C GLY A 402 -8.05 16.71 -3.25
N LYS A 403 -8.53 15.63 -2.61
CA LYS A 403 -7.93 15.09 -1.40
C LYS A 403 -7.56 13.61 -1.57
N GLN A 404 -6.54 13.19 -0.83
CA GLN A 404 -6.06 11.81 -0.77
C GLN A 404 -6.82 11.02 0.30
N GLU A 405 -8.15 11.04 0.22
CA GLU A 405 -9.03 10.38 1.18
C GLU A 405 -10.30 9.83 0.53
N TRP A 406 -10.86 8.78 1.15
CA TRP A 406 -12.17 8.25 0.78
C TRP A 406 -13.28 9.16 1.29
N THR A 407 -14.38 9.27 0.53
CA THR A 407 -15.56 9.98 1.04
C THR A 407 -16.10 9.28 2.29
N ALA A 408 -16.66 10.07 3.23
CA ALA A 408 -17.31 9.54 4.42
C ALA A 408 -18.43 8.54 4.06
N ALA A 409 -19.13 8.74 2.94
CA ALA A 409 -20.13 7.81 2.44
C ALA A 409 -19.55 6.46 1.99
N THR A 410 -18.38 6.46 1.34
CA THR A 410 -17.64 5.23 1.00
C THR A 410 -17.21 4.51 2.26
N LEU A 411 -16.56 5.23 3.20
CA LEU A 411 -16.13 4.63 4.47
C LEU A 411 -17.31 4.04 5.23
N LYS A 412 -18.43 4.77 5.32
CA LYS A 412 -19.67 4.27 5.93
C LYS A 412 -20.19 3.01 5.22
N LYS A 413 -20.08 2.89 3.90
CA LYS A 413 -20.49 1.66 3.17
C LYS A 413 -19.55 0.48 3.43
N VAL A 414 -18.26 0.76 3.58
CA VAL A 414 -17.22 -0.24 3.88
C VAL A 414 -17.33 -0.71 5.33
N THR A 415 -17.53 0.20 6.28
CA THR A 415 -17.67 -0.10 7.72
C THR A 415 -19.03 -0.66 8.08
N ALA A 416 -20.11 -0.13 7.48
CA ALA A 416 -21.41 -0.79 7.53
C ALA A 416 -21.33 -2.19 6.97
N GLY A 417 -20.24 -2.50 6.25
CA GLY A 417 -19.71 -3.84 6.21
C GLY A 417 -20.81 -4.80 5.81
N ARG A 418 -21.62 -4.41 4.82
CA ARG A 418 -22.40 -5.40 4.10
C ARG A 418 -21.34 -6.18 3.28
N ALA A 419 -20.36 -6.93 3.81
CA ALA A 419 -20.57 -8.18 4.56
C ALA A 419 -22.04 -8.32 4.92
N ILE A 420 -22.83 -8.48 3.86
CA ILE A 420 -24.26 -8.65 3.98
C ILE A 420 -24.39 -9.66 5.13
N ALA A 421 -25.27 -9.46 6.09
CA ALA A 421 -25.51 -10.51 7.10
C ALA A 421 -25.88 -11.87 6.44
N ALA A 422 -26.00 -11.88 5.10
CA ALA A 422 -26.09 -13.00 4.19
C ALA A 422 -25.02 -13.03 3.05
N SER A 423 -23.94 -12.25 3.03
CA SER A 423 -22.83 -12.50 2.09
C SER A 423 -22.29 -13.85 2.54
N GLY A 424 -22.32 -14.86 1.67
CA GLY A 424 -22.10 -16.28 1.97
C GLY A 424 -20.70 -16.64 2.48
N ARG A 425 -20.09 -15.78 3.30
CA ARG A 425 -19.20 -16.11 4.41
C ARG A 425 -19.89 -15.97 5.78
N THR A 426 -21.22 -15.97 5.84
CA THR A 426 -21.85 -17.00 6.68
C THR A 426 -21.33 -18.31 6.10
N GLY A 427 -20.19 -18.78 6.62
CA GLY A 427 -19.43 -19.86 6.01
C GLY A 427 -20.31 -21.08 5.79
N ILE A 428 -19.81 -22.11 5.13
CA ILE A 428 -20.43 -23.45 5.14
C ILE A 428 -20.93 -23.89 6.53
N LEU A 429 -20.38 -23.28 7.60
CA LEU A 429 -20.70 -23.45 9.01
C LEU A 429 -21.81 -22.57 9.59
N ALA A 430 -22.40 -21.64 8.84
CA ALA A 430 -23.47 -20.80 9.39
C ALA A 430 -24.75 -21.55 9.79
N PRO A 431 -25.14 -22.66 9.13
CA PRO A 431 -26.17 -23.55 9.65
C PRO A 431 -25.75 -24.34 10.90
N TYR A 432 -24.47 -24.28 11.28
CA TYR A 432 -23.86 -25.08 12.34
C TYR A 432 -23.22 -24.18 13.41
N PRO A 433 -24.04 -23.42 14.16
CA PRO A 433 -23.53 -22.51 15.19
C PRO A 433 -22.66 -23.24 16.22
N ASP A 434 -23.00 -24.49 16.55
CA ASP A 434 -22.30 -25.33 17.51
C ASP A 434 -20.83 -25.57 17.11
N ILE A 435 -20.57 -25.90 15.84
CA ILE A 435 -19.20 -26.02 15.29
C ILE A 435 -18.46 -24.69 15.43
N THR A 436 -19.12 -23.57 15.13
CA THR A 436 -18.47 -22.26 15.22
C THR A 436 -18.17 -21.84 16.65
N GLU A 437 -19.00 -22.24 17.61
CA GLU A 437 -18.78 -21.99 19.03
C GLU A 437 -17.65 -22.86 19.57
N SER A 438 -17.62 -24.14 19.23
CA SER A 438 -16.53 -25.05 19.58
C SER A 438 -15.17 -24.52 19.10
N VAL A 439 -15.08 -24.15 17.82
CA VAL A 439 -13.85 -23.56 17.25
C VAL A 439 -13.45 -22.26 17.98
N LYS A 440 -14.41 -21.40 18.34
CA LYS A 440 -14.12 -20.18 19.09
C LYS A 440 -13.61 -20.47 20.49
N VAL A 441 -14.20 -21.42 21.20
CA VAL A 441 -13.76 -21.83 22.54
C VAL A 441 -12.33 -22.36 22.48
N THR A 442 -12.03 -23.25 21.53
CA THR A 442 -10.67 -23.81 21.41
C THR A 442 -9.64 -22.76 21.02
N LEU A 443 -9.97 -21.85 20.10
CA LEU A 443 -9.07 -20.75 19.75
C LEU A 443 -8.84 -19.77 20.92
N LYS A 444 -9.85 -19.53 21.77
CA LYS A 444 -9.67 -18.74 22.99
C LYS A 444 -8.78 -19.45 23.99
N GLY A 445 -9.00 -20.75 24.23
CA GLY A 445 -8.15 -21.55 25.12
C GLY A 445 -6.68 -21.58 24.68
N LEU A 446 -6.42 -21.72 23.38
CA LEU A 446 -5.06 -21.62 22.84
C LEU A 446 -4.42 -20.26 23.11
N ARG A 447 -5.19 -19.16 23.02
CA ARG A 447 -4.68 -17.82 23.32
C ARG A 447 -4.39 -17.64 24.81
N GLU A 448 -5.27 -18.13 25.67
CA GLU A 448 -5.10 -18.08 27.13
C GLU A 448 -3.87 -18.90 27.58
N ALA A 449 -3.58 -20.01 26.90
CA ALA A 449 -2.37 -20.80 27.09
C ALA A 449 -1.10 -20.16 26.50
N GLY A 450 -1.18 -18.96 25.91
CA GLY A 450 -0.04 -18.25 25.32
C GLY A 450 0.41 -18.76 23.95
N ALA A 451 -0.37 -19.62 23.29
CA ALA A 451 -0.02 -20.12 21.95
C ALA A 451 -0.32 -19.07 20.87
N MET A 452 0.60 -18.94 19.90
CA MET A 452 0.39 -18.09 18.73
C MET A 452 -0.59 -18.74 17.76
N ILE A 453 -1.70 -18.05 17.46
CA ILE A 453 -2.72 -18.55 16.54
C ILE A 453 -2.34 -18.16 15.10
N ASN A 454 -1.83 -19.14 14.34
CA ASN A 454 -1.59 -19.01 12.91
C ASN A 454 -2.82 -19.45 12.09
N VAL A 455 -2.98 -18.92 10.87
CA VAL A 455 -4.04 -19.29 9.92
C VAL A 455 -4.08 -20.79 9.65
N SER A 456 -2.91 -21.45 9.57
CA SER A 456 -2.83 -22.90 9.37
C SER A 456 -3.44 -23.68 10.53
N ILE A 457 -3.25 -23.23 11.77
CA ILE A 457 -3.84 -23.84 12.98
C ILE A 457 -5.35 -23.66 12.96
N VAL A 458 -5.83 -22.44 12.67
CA VAL A 458 -7.27 -22.16 12.56
C VAL A 458 -7.91 -23.03 11.49
N ARG A 459 -7.26 -23.19 10.34
CA ARG A 459 -7.76 -24.05 9.24
C ARG A 459 -7.78 -25.52 9.63
N GLY A 460 -6.72 -26.03 10.25
CA GLY A 460 -6.65 -27.41 10.72
C GLY A 460 -7.75 -27.70 11.75
N LEU A 461 -7.95 -26.78 12.70
CA LEU A 461 -8.98 -26.89 13.73
C LEU A 461 -10.39 -26.86 13.15
N LEU A 462 -10.65 -25.95 12.20
CA LEU A 462 -11.92 -25.92 11.47
C LEU A 462 -12.17 -27.24 10.74
N LEU A 463 -11.18 -27.80 10.05
CA LEU A 463 -11.35 -29.06 9.31
C LEU A 463 -11.57 -30.24 10.25
N ALA A 464 -10.84 -30.31 11.37
CA ALA A 464 -11.03 -31.34 12.39
C ALA A 464 -12.46 -31.30 12.94
N GLU A 465 -12.92 -30.13 13.39
CA GLU A 465 -14.26 -29.97 13.96
C GLU A 465 -15.38 -30.28 12.96
N ILE A 466 -15.21 -29.87 11.70
CA ILE A 466 -16.18 -30.18 10.64
C ILE A 466 -16.22 -31.69 10.37
N THR A 467 -15.04 -32.34 10.31
CA THR A 467 -14.96 -33.77 10.01
C THR A 467 -15.55 -34.62 11.13
N GLU A 468 -15.37 -34.18 12.39
CA GLU A 468 -15.92 -34.84 13.56
C GLU A 468 -17.45 -34.67 13.66
N GLN A 469 -17.96 -33.43 13.56
CA GLN A 469 -19.37 -33.16 13.78
C GLN A 469 -20.25 -33.36 12.53
N GLN A 470 -19.71 -33.14 11.34
CA GLN A 470 -20.45 -33.14 10.07
C GLN A 470 -19.59 -33.68 8.91
N PRO A 471 -19.18 -34.97 8.94
CA PRO A 471 -18.30 -35.57 7.92
C PRO A 471 -18.85 -35.46 6.49
N GLN A 472 -20.17 -35.37 6.33
CA GLN A 472 -20.85 -35.11 5.04
C GLN A 472 -20.45 -33.80 4.37
N LEU A 473 -19.94 -32.80 5.11
CA LEU A 473 -19.52 -31.52 4.54
C LEU A 473 -18.10 -31.58 3.95
N THR A 474 -17.26 -32.50 4.42
CA THR A 474 -15.88 -32.68 3.95
C THR A 474 -15.74 -33.82 2.95
N MET A 475 -16.62 -34.83 3.02
CA MET A 475 -16.72 -35.90 2.02
C MET A 475 -17.46 -35.40 0.77
N GLY A 476 -16.75 -34.64 -0.06
CA GLY A 476 -17.26 -34.26 -1.38
C GLY A 476 -17.49 -35.49 -2.25
N ARG A 477 -18.75 -35.90 -2.42
CA ARG A 477 -19.42 -36.40 -3.65
C ARG A 477 -18.72 -37.42 -4.58
N GLU A 478 -17.61 -38.05 -4.20
CA GLU A 478 -16.88 -38.99 -5.05
C GLU A 478 -17.55 -40.37 -5.20
N SER A 479 -18.65 -40.66 -4.50
CA SER A 479 -19.26 -42.01 -4.44
C SER A 479 -20.51 -42.23 -5.31
N THR A 480 -20.82 -41.39 -6.30
CA THR A 480 -22.03 -41.58 -7.14
C THR A 480 -21.78 -42.09 -8.57
N GLN A 481 -20.57 -42.56 -8.89
CA GLN A 481 -20.28 -43.29 -10.13
C GLN A 481 -19.85 -44.73 -9.84
N ALA A 482 -20.81 -45.55 -9.37
CA ALA A 482 -20.72 -47.00 -9.43
C ALA A 482 -22.14 -47.57 -9.32
N LYS A 483 -22.89 -47.46 -10.41
CA LYS A 483 -24.00 -48.36 -10.76
C LYS A 483 -24.16 -48.39 -12.27
#